data_AF-A0A4Q4CT42-F1
#
_entry.id   AF-A0A4Q4CT42-F1
#
_cell.length_a   1.000
_cell.length_b   1.000
_cell.length_c   1.000
_cell.angle_alpha   90.00
_cell.angle_beta   90.00
_cell.angle_gamma   90.00
#
_symmetry.space_group_name_H-M   'P 1'
#
loop_
_entity.id
_entity.type
_entity.pdbx_description
1 polymer ?
#
loop_
_entity_poly.entity_id
_entity_poly.type
_entity_poly.pdbx_seq_one_letter_code
_entity_poly.pdbx_strand_id
1 'polypeptide(L)'
;MDLLRAVVLGLIQGLTEFLPISSSAHLAIFPKLFGWDDPGAAFTAVIQIGTELAVLIYFWRDIWTIATGWLRGLVSAQARQEHAWTMGWFV
;
A
#
# COMPACT_ATOMS: atom_id res chain seq x y z
N MET A 1 2.56 -22.80 -6.63
CA MET A 1 3.31 -21.70 -7.24
C MET A 1 4.79 -21.91 -6.98
N ASP A 2 5.62 -21.85 -8.01
CA ASP A 2 7.07 -21.90 -7.87
C ASP A 2 7.62 -20.55 -7.39
N LEU A 3 8.78 -20.56 -6.71
CA LEU A 3 9.41 -19.35 -6.16
C LEU A 3 9.66 -18.29 -7.23
N LEU A 4 10.08 -18.70 -8.44
CA LEU A 4 10.32 -17.76 -9.54
C LEU A 4 9.05 -17.02 -9.93
N ARG A 5 7.92 -17.74 -10.04
CA ARG A 5 6.62 -17.13 -10.37
C ARG A 5 6.16 -16.18 -9.27
N ALA A 6 6.34 -16.56 -8.01
CA ALA A 6 6.01 -15.72 -6.86
C ALA A 6 6.83 -14.42 -6.86
N VAL A 7 8.13 -14.48 -7.12
CA VAL A 7 8.99 -13.29 -7.23
C VAL A 7 8.56 -12.39 -8.38
N VAL A 8 8.31 -12.96 -9.57
CA VAL A 8 7.88 -12.18 -10.74
C VAL A 8 6.54 -11.48 -10.50
N LEU A 9 5.54 -12.19 -9.99
CA LEU A 9 4.23 -11.59 -9.69
C LEU A 9 4.30 -10.58 -8.56
N GLY A 10 5.14 -10.82 -7.54
CA GLY A 10 5.41 -9.86 -6.48
C GLY A 10 6.06 -8.58 -6.99
N LEU A 11 7.00 -8.68 -7.94
CA LEU A 11 7.60 -7.52 -8.60
C LEU A 11 6.57 -6.75 -9.45
N ILE A 12 5.74 -7.46 -10.21
CA ILE A 12 4.67 -6.83 -11.00
C ILE A 12 3.73 -6.07 -10.06
N GLN A 13 3.25 -6.69 -8.99
CA GLN A 13 2.42 -6.03 -7.98
C GLN A 13 3.12 -4.81 -7.39
N GLY A 14 4.36 -4.97 -6.90
CA GLY A 14 5.11 -3.87 -6.29
C GLY A 14 5.35 -2.68 -7.22
N LEU A 15 5.60 -2.92 -8.51
CA LEU A 15 5.80 -1.85 -9.49
C LEU A 15 4.48 -1.20 -9.93
N THR A 16 3.41 -1.98 -10.06
CA THR A 16 2.14 -1.51 -10.62
C THR A 16 1.17 -0.96 -9.59
N GLU A 17 1.31 -1.30 -8.31
CA GLU A 17 0.41 -0.82 -7.24
C GLU A 17 0.54 0.69 -7.02
N PHE A 18 1.76 1.23 -7.15
CA PHE A 18 2.02 2.67 -6.95
C PHE A 18 1.82 3.50 -8.22
N LEU A 19 1.64 2.84 -9.37
CA LEU A 19 1.38 3.49 -10.65
C LEU A 19 -0.13 3.42 -10.93
N PRO A 20 -0.76 4.47 -11.47
CA PRO A 20 -2.19 4.47 -11.78
C PRO A 20 -2.50 3.68 -13.07
N ILE A 21 -2.10 2.41 -13.11
CA ILE A 21 -2.15 1.52 -14.28
C ILE A 21 -2.87 0.19 -14.00
N SER A 22 -3.52 0.06 -12.83
CA SER A 22 -4.24 -1.14 -12.38
C SER A 22 -3.35 -2.38 -12.19
N SER A 23 -2.88 -2.60 -10.96
CA SER A 23 -2.12 -3.79 -10.56
C SER A 23 -2.90 -5.09 -10.73
N SER A 24 -4.20 -5.08 -10.40
CA SER A 24 -5.09 -6.24 -10.54
C SER A 24 -5.23 -6.72 -11.99
N ALA A 25 -5.27 -5.81 -12.96
CA ALA A 25 -5.29 -6.16 -14.38
C ALA A 25 -3.97 -6.84 -14.81
N HIS A 26 -2.83 -6.32 -14.36
CA HIS A 26 -1.53 -6.91 -14.66
C HIS A 26 -1.38 -8.31 -14.07
N LEU A 27 -1.82 -8.52 -12.82
CA LEU A 27 -1.81 -9.84 -12.18
C LEU A 27 -2.79 -10.84 -12.80
N ALA A 28 -3.88 -10.38 -13.43
CA ALA A 28 -4.83 -11.26 -14.12
C ALA A 28 -4.38 -11.65 -15.54
N ILE A 29 -3.69 -10.74 -16.24
CA ILE A 29 -3.27 -10.92 -17.63
C ILE A 29 -1.93 -11.64 -17.73
N PHE A 30 -0.95 -11.27 -16.89
CA PHE A 30 0.41 -11.78 -16.98
C PHE A 30 0.49 -13.32 -16.88
N PRO A 31 -0.15 -13.99 -15.89
CA PRO A 31 -0.15 -15.46 -15.84
C PRO A 31 -0.72 -16.10 -17.10
N LYS A 32 -1.81 -15.55 -17.65
CA LYS A 32 -2.47 -16.07 -18.86
C LYS A 32 -1.57 -15.96 -20.09
N LEU A 33 -0.82 -14.87 -20.24
CA LEU A 33 0.13 -14.68 -21.34
C LEU A 33 1.28 -15.70 -21.31
N PHE A 34 1.71 -16.13 -20.13
CA PHE A 34 2.80 -17.08 -19.95
C PHE A 34 2.33 -18.52 -19.69
N GLY A 35 1.02 -18.79 -19.81
CA GLY A 35 0.44 -20.12 -19.57
C GLY A 35 0.61 -20.61 -18.12
N TRP A 36 0.70 -19.69 -17.16
CA TRP A 36 0.77 -20.01 -15.75
C TRP A 36 -0.63 -20.18 -15.16
N ASP A 37 -0.72 -21.06 -14.17
CA ASP A 37 -1.94 -21.21 -13.36
C ASP A 37 -2.28 -19.90 -12.65
N ASP A 38 -3.57 -19.74 -12.31
CA ASP A 38 -4.03 -18.59 -11.55
C ASP A 38 -3.28 -18.51 -10.20
N PRO A 39 -2.61 -17.39 -9.87
CA PRO A 39 -1.98 -17.19 -8.56
C PRO A 39 -2.94 -17.47 -7.38
N GLY A 40 -4.24 -17.23 -7.59
CA GLY A 40 -5.28 -17.44 -6.60
C GLY A 40 -5.43 -16.25 -5.65
N ALA A 41 -6.65 -16.07 -5.15
CA ALA A 41 -7.02 -14.92 -4.32
C ALA A 41 -6.16 -14.76 -3.06
N ALA A 42 -5.76 -15.87 -2.44
CA ALA A 42 -4.90 -15.84 -1.25
C ALA A 42 -3.51 -15.25 -1.55
N PHE A 43 -2.91 -15.61 -2.69
CA PHE A 43 -1.61 -15.05 -3.07
C PHE A 43 -1.71 -13.56 -3.37
N THR A 44 -2.73 -13.16 -4.16
CA THR A 44 -2.98 -11.75 -4.49
C THR A 44 -3.19 -10.90 -3.24
N ALA A 45 -3.95 -11.39 -2.26
CA ALA A 45 -4.14 -10.68 -0.99
C ALA A 45 -2.83 -10.51 -0.22
N VAL A 46 -1.99 -11.55 -0.16
CA VAL A 46 -0.70 -11.50 0.55
C VAL A 46 0.26 -10.49 -0.08
N ILE A 47 0.40 -10.48 -1.40
CA ILE A 47 1.30 -9.52 -2.08
C ILE A 47 0.78 -8.09 -1.99
N GLN A 48 -0.55 -7.89 -1.93
CA GLN A 48 -1.16 -6.58 -1.70
C GLN A 48 -0.85 -6.05 -0.30
N ILE A 49 -0.94 -6.91 0.73
CA ILE A 49 -0.50 -6.57 2.09
C ILE A 49 0.99 -6.19 2.09
N GLY A 50 1.81 -6.88 1.29
CA GLY A 50 3.22 -6.53 1.10
C GLY A 50 3.42 -5.10 0.58
N THR A 51 2.64 -4.68 -0.41
CA THR A 51 2.69 -3.30 -0.94
C THR A 51 2.16 -2.26 0.04
N GLU A 52 1.10 -2.57 0.79
CA GLU A 52 0.58 -1.70 1.84
C GLU A 52 1.61 -1.51 2.97
N LEU A 53 2.24 -2.60 3.41
CA LEU A 53 3.29 -2.56 4.43
C LEU A 53 4.49 -1.73 3.96
N ALA A 54 4.85 -1.78 2.67
CA ALA A 54 5.91 -0.94 2.13
C ALA A 54 5.59 0.56 2.26
N VAL A 55 4.33 0.96 2.04
CA VAL A 55 3.87 2.36 2.25
C VAL A 55 3.94 2.73 3.72
N LEU A 56 3.45 1.87 4.61
CA LEU A 56 3.49 2.11 6.06
C LEU A 56 4.93 2.28 6.57
N ILE A 57 5.87 1.47 6.09
CA ILE A 57 7.30 1.58 6.45
C ILE A 57 7.91 2.85 5.85
N TYR A 58 7.64 3.15 4.59
CA TYR A 58 8.23 4.32 3.92
C TYR A 58 7.77 5.63 4.56
N PHE A 59 6.46 5.78 4.80
CA PHE A 59 5.85 6.98 5.38
C PHE A 59 5.69 6.93 6.91
N TRP A 60 6.36 6.01 7.61
CA TRP A 60 6.10 5.76 9.04
C TRP A 60 6.24 7.03 9.90
N ARG A 61 7.20 7.89 9.59
CA ARG A 61 7.44 9.15 10.31
C ARG A 61 6.34 10.18 10.05
N ASP A 62 5.89 10.28 8.81
CA ASP A 62 4.84 11.21 8.40
C ASP A 62 3.51 10.77 9.01
N ILE A 63 3.19 9.48 8.93
CA ILE A 63 2.03 8.86 9.57
C ILE A 63 2.05 9.12 11.07
N TRP A 64 3.18 8.89 11.75
CA TRP A 64 3.31 9.15 13.18
C TRP A 64 3.11 10.63 13.53
N THR A 65 3.68 11.53 12.72
CA THR A 65 3.55 12.98 12.92
C THR A 65 2.11 13.44 12.78
N ILE A 66 1.42 12.98 11.73
CA ILE A 66 0.02 13.29 11.47
C ILE A 66 -0.87 12.70 12.57
N ALA A 67 -0.69 11.41 12.91
CA ALA A 67 -1.49 10.74 13.93
C ALA A 67 -1.35 11.41 15.31
N THR A 68 -0.12 11.72 15.73
CA THR A 68 0.11 12.38 17.02
C THR A 68 -0.35 13.83 17.04
N GLY A 69 -0.17 14.58 15.94
CA GLY A 69 -0.68 15.94 15.78
C GLY A 69 -2.21 15.99 15.83
N TRP A 70 -2.86 15.04 15.13
CA TRP A 70 -4.32 14.90 15.16
C TRP A 70 -4.82 14.57 16.57
N LEU A 71 -4.24 13.60 17.27
CA LEU A 71 -4.63 13.27 18.64
C LEU A 71 -4.44 14.44 19.63
N ARG A 72 -3.37 15.24 19.47
CA ARG A 72 -3.14 16.42 20.31
C ARG A 72 -4.17 17.52 20.11
N GLY A 73 -4.63 17.76 18.88
CA GLY A 73 -5.64 18.77 18.60
C GLY A 73 -7.04 18.45 19.17
N LEU A 74 -7.30 17.19 19.54
CA LEU A 74 -8.52 16.81 20.27
C LEU A 74 -8.56 17.48 21.66
N VAL A 75 -7.42 17.64 22.31
CA VAL A 75 -7.32 18.15 23.69
C VAL A 75 -6.81 19.59 23.80
N SER A 76 -6.09 20.10 22.80
CA SER A 76 -5.53 21.46 22.81
C SER A 76 -6.07 22.29 21.65
N ALA A 77 -6.62 23.48 21.97
CA ALA A 77 -7.04 24.45 20.97
C ALA A 77 -5.85 25.04 20.18
N GLN A 78 -4.67 25.17 20.79
CA GLN A 78 -3.46 25.62 20.10
C GLN A 78 -2.97 24.59 19.08
N ALA A 79 -3.00 23.30 19.43
CA ALA A 79 -2.57 22.22 18.53
C ALA A 79 -3.45 22.10 17.27
N ARG A 80 -4.68 22.63 17.28
CA ARG A 80 -5.54 22.70 16.10
C ARG A 80 -5.06 23.70 15.03
N GLN A 81 -4.15 24.60 15.38
CA GLN A 81 -3.54 25.52 14.42
C GLN A 81 -2.34 24.90 13.69
N GLU A 82 -1.85 23.74 14.15
CA GLU A 82 -0.72 23.06 13.53
C GLU A 82 -1.14 22.36 12.24
N HIS A 83 -0.26 22.37 11.23
CA HIS A 83 -0.49 21.69 9.96
C HIS A 83 -0.74 20.19 10.13
N ALA A 84 -0.13 19.56 11.14
CA ALA A 84 -0.32 18.14 11.45
C ALA A 84 -1.77 17.80 11.86
N TRP A 85 -2.49 18.72 12.53
CA TRP A 85 -3.90 18.53 12.86
C TRP A 85 -4.78 18.57 11.61
N THR A 86 -4.59 19.57 10.74
CA THR A 86 -5.36 19.68 9.48
C THR A 86 -5.10 18.48 8.57
N MET A 87 -3.84 18.01 8.51
CA MET A 87 -3.48 16.84 7.71
C MET A 87 -4.18 15.56 8.17
N GLY A 88 -4.45 15.42 9.46
CA GLY A 88 -5.18 14.25 9.98
C GLY A 88 -6.64 14.15 9.50
N TRP A 89 -7.21 15.23 8.95
CA TRP A 89 -8.56 15.25 8.39
C TRP A 89 -8.63 15.01 6.88
N PHE A 90 -7.48 14.94 6.18
CA PHE A 90 -7.45 14.67 4.73
C PHE A 90 -7.55 13.17 4.39
N VAL A 91 -7.92 12.33 5.36
CA VAL A 91 -8.19 10.89 5.21
C VAL A 91 -9.67 10.65 5.00
#